data_AF-A0A2G5VLZ3-F1
#
_entry.id   AF-A0A2G5VLZ3-F1
#
_cell.length_a   1.000
_cell.length_b   1.000
_cell.length_c   1.000
_cell.angle_alpha   90.00
_cell.angle_beta   90.00
_cell.angle_gamma   90.00
#
_symmetry.space_group_name_H-M   'P 1'
#
loop_
_entity.id
_entity.type
_entity.pdbx_description
1 polymer ?
#
loop_
_entity_poly.entity_id
_entity_poly.type
_entity_poly.pdbx_seq_one_letter_code
_entity_poly.pdbx_strand_id
1 'polypeptide(L)'
;MDGILKEDSEPYKLINYEEKENSDGCKTANVTCSVAEGWDCDIVEVMGTVGQVVYKISDQSSENFASSSLTCSDVGHYTSFGLQPTDVWCNTHTCTPKPTQPSEKKCSTCSMDGIIRDMGVEVIFVNYEEYENSNGCKIANITCSVADGWNCSDLSVKAFSGAAVNDITRQYIQNFAGSFLTCTDDGQYTILDLSPTLVWCDSPICTPKPA
;
A
#
# COMPACT_ATOMS: atom_id res chain seq x y z
N MET A 1 -15.07 -27.93 29.36
CA MET A 1 -15.75 -26.71 28.85
C MET A 1 -16.33 -26.94 27.44
N ASP A 2 -16.57 -28.21 27.04
CA ASP A 2 -17.16 -28.61 25.75
C ASP A 2 -18.58 -28.03 25.62
N GLY A 3 -18.70 -26.87 24.97
CA GLY A 3 -19.98 -26.20 24.74
C GLY A 3 -19.99 -24.68 24.92
N ILE A 4 -18.95 -24.07 25.49
CA ILE A 4 -18.85 -22.60 25.64
C ILE A 4 -17.92 -21.97 24.59
N LEU A 5 -16.92 -22.71 24.11
CA LEU A 5 -15.98 -22.22 23.10
C LEU A 5 -16.60 -22.36 21.70
N LYS A 6 -16.61 -21.25 20.95
CA LYS A 6 -16.91 -21.26 19.51
C LYS A 6 -15.62 -21.04 18.72
N GLU A 7 -15.23 -22.03 17.93
CA GLU A 7 -14.14 -21.94 16.95
C GLU A 7 -14.74 -21.53 15.60
N ASP A 8 -14.49 -20.31 15.12
CA ASP A 8 -15.05 -19.77 13.87
C ASP A 8 -14.00 -19.66 12.76
N SER A 9 -14.03 -20.57 11.76
CA SER A 9 -13.00 -21.00 10.74
C SER A 9 -12.12 -20.00 9.95
N GLU A 10 -12.10 -18.69 10.22
CA GLU A 10 -11.07 -17.72 9.78
C GLU A 10 -11.37 -16.36 10.44
N PRO A 11 -10.38 -15.52 10.89
CA PRO A 11 -8.95 -15.46 10.54
C PRO A 11 -7.95 -16.04 11.58
N TYR A 12 -8.32 -17.07 12.36
CA TYR A 12 -7.48 -17.61 13.45
C TYR A 12 -6.58 -18.77 13.01
N LYS A 13 -5.46 -18.93 13.75
CA LYS A 13 -4.58 -20.10 13.64
C LYS A 13 -4.79 -21.09 14.80
N LEU A 14 -5.20 -20.62 15.98
CA LEU A 14 -5.42 -21.46 17.16
C LEU A 14 -6.23 -20.71 18.23
N ILE A 15 -7.31 -21.32 18.75
CA ILE A 15 -7.84 -21.02 20.09
C ILE A 15 -7.19 -22.07 21.00
N ASN A 16 -6.22 -21.69 21.83
CA ASN A 16 -5.62 -22.65 22.77
C ASN A 16 -6.36 -22.59 24.11
N TYR A 17 -6.57 -23.77 24.67
CA TYR A 17 -7.25 -24.00 25.93
C TYR A 17 -6.38 -24.84 26.84
N GLU A 18 -6.04 -24.31 28.01
CA GLU A 18 -5.34 -25.05 29.05
C GLU A 18 -6.16 -25.03 30.35
N GLU A 19 -6.59 -26.21 30.81
CA GLU A 19 -7.08 -26.41 32.17
C GLU A 19 -5.91 -26.69 33.10
N LYS A 20 -5.85 -25.96 34.20
CA LYS A 20 -4.98 -26.31 35.33
C LYS A 20 -5.82 -26.46 36.58
N GLU A 21 -5.67 -27.59 37.27
CA GLU A 21 -6.16 -27.75 38.63
C GLU A 21 -5.27 -26.95 39.58
N ASN A 22 -5.90 -26.03 40.30
CA ASN A 22 -5.25 -25.29 41.38
C ASN A 22 -5.28 -26.12 42.66
N SER A 23 -4.41 -25.75 43.61
CA SER A 23 -4.24 -26.45 44.89
C SER A 23 -5.48 -26.48 45.79
N ASP A 24 -6.49 -25.67 45.48
CA ASP A 24 -7.79 -25.59 46.15
C ASP A 24 -8.87 -26.47 45.49
N GLY A 25 -8.54 -27.22 44.43
CA GLY A 25 -9.48 -28.05 43.67
C GLY A 25 -10.28 -27.27 42.61
N CYS A 26 -10.04 -25.97 42.47
CA CYS A 26 -10.63 -25.14 41.43
C CYS A 26 -9.87 -25.30 40.10
N LYS A 27 -10.58 -25.38 38.98
CA LYS A 27 -9.99 -25.40 37.64
C LYS A 27 -9.91 -24.00 37.07
N THR A 28 -8.72 -23.57 36.66
CA THR A 28 -8.56 -22.36 35.83
C THR A 28 -8.44 -22.78 34.37
N ALA A 29 -9.19 -22.10 33.51
CA ALA A 29 -9.13 -22.21 32.07
C ALA A 29 -8.50 -20.95 31.48
N ASN A 30 -7.43 -21.10 30.71
CA ASN A 30 -6.87 -19.99 29.95
C ASN A 30 -7.30 -20.10 28.50
N VAL A 31 -7.95 -19.04 28.00
CA VAL A 31 -8.31 -18.88 26.59
C VAL A 31 -7.29 -17.96 25.97
N THR A 32 -6.68 -18.39 24.87
CA THR A 32 -5.78 -17.55 24.08
C THR A 32 -6.21 -17.50 22.63
N CYS A 33 -6.19 -16.30 22.08
CA CYS A 33 -6.49 -15.98 20.68
C CYS A 33 -5.18 -15.59 20.00
N SER A 34 -4.88 -16.20 18.85
CA SER A 34 -3.73 -15.85 18.02
C SER A 34 -4.12 -15.66 16.56
N VAL A 35 -3.66 -14.56 15.99
CA VAL A 35 -3.94 -14.18 14.59
C VAL A 35 -3.08 -15.01 13.63
N ALA A 36 -3.68 -15.50 12.56
CA ALA A 36 -2.96 -16.21 11.52
C ALA A 36 -2.00 -15.29 10.74
N GLU A 37 -0.93 -15.88 10.18
CA GLU A 37 -0.07 -15.17 9.25
C GLU A 37 -0.88 -14.66 8.06
N GLY A 38 -0.55 -13.46 7.57
CA GLY A 38 -1.28 -12.83 6.46
C GLY A 38 -2.47 -11.96 6.88
N TRP A 39 -2.67 -11.69 8.17
CA TRP A 39 -3.70 -10.78 8.69
C TRP A 39 -3.11 -9.65 9.53
N ASP A 40 -3.68 -8.45 9.40
CA ASP A 40 -3.34 -7.23 10.14
C ASP A 40 -4.56 -6.76 10.90
N CYS A 41 -4.45 -6.57 12.21
CA CYS A 41 -5.58 -6.26 13.07
C CYS A 41 -5.23 -5.10 13.99
N ASP A 42 -6.14 -4.13 14.15
CA ASP A 42 -5.92 -3.06 15.14
C ASP A 42 -5.92 -3.61 16.58
N ILE A 43 -6.80 -4.59 16.86
CA ILE A 43 -6.87 -5.25 18.16
C ILE A 43 -7.54 -6.62 18.05
N VAL A 44 -7.08 -7.55 18.88
CA VAL A 44 -7.70 -8.86 19.10
C VAL A 44 -8.20 -8.89 20.54
N GLU A 45 -9.41 -9.43 20.74
CA GLU A 45 -10.03 -9.48 22.06
C GLU A 45 -10.70 -10.83 22.30
N VAL A 46 -10.65 -11.32 23.53
CA VAL A 46 -11.55 -12.37 24.01
C VAL A 46 -12.88 -11.74 24.44
N MET A 47 -13.97 -12.20 23.85
CA MET A 47 -15.34 -11.78 24.16
C MET A 47 -16.11 -12.91 24.85
N GLY A 48 -17.09 -12.55 25.66
CA GLY A 48 -18.00 -13.49 26.30
C GLY A 48 -19.44 -13.01 26.36
N THR A 49 -20.40 -13.93 26.18
CA THR A 49 -21.83 -13.64 26.30
C THR A 49 -22.32 -13.89 27.72
N VAL A 50 -22.90 -12.88 28.36
CA VAL A 50 -23.53 -12.97 29.69
C VAL A 50 -25.01 -12.61 29.54
N GLY A 51 -25.88 -13.60 29.64
CA GLY A 51 -27.30 -13.43 29.33
C GLY A 51 -27.51 -13.11 27.85
N GLN A 52 -27.93 -11.87 27.55
CA GLN A 52 -28.13 -11.38 26.16
C GLN A 52 -27.12 -10.31 25.75
N VAL A 53 -26.10 -10.04 26.58
CA VAL A 53 -25.13 -8.96 26.37
C VAL A 53 -23.74 -9.55 26.16
N VAL A 54 -22.98 -8.93 25.26
CA VAL A 54 -21.59 -9.29 24.97
C VAL A 54 -20.65 -8.37 25.73
N TYR A 55 -19.67 -8.96 26.41
CA TYR A 55 -18.63 -8.25 27.16
C TYR A 55 -17.25 -8.63 26.64
N LYS A 56 -16.35 -7.64 26.60
CA LYS A 56 -14.91 -7.90 26.54
C LYS A 56 -14.47 -8.50 27.87
N ILE A 57 -13.81 -9.66 27.81
CA ILE A 57 -13.29 -10.38 28.98
C ILE A 57 -11.78 -10.61 28.90
N SER A 58 -11.08 -9.88 28.03
CA SER A 58 -9.63 -10.04 27.85
C SER A 58 -8.85 -9.49 29.04
N ASP A 59 -7.91 -10.27 29.57
CA ASP A 59 -6.85 -9.80 30.47
C ASP A 59 -5.76 -9.07 29.70
N GLN A 60 -5.44 -9.56 28.50
CA GLN A 60 -4.46 -8.96 27.59
C GLN A 60 -5.03 -8.89 26.18
N SER A 61 -4.72 -7.81 25.47
CA SER A 61 -5.12 -7.57 24.08
C SER A 61 -4.00 -6.86 23.35
N SER A 62 -3.71 -7.29 22.12
CA SER A 62 -2.82 -6.65 21.16
C SER A 62 -3.34 -6.89 19.74
N GLU A 63 -2.64 -6.34 18.75
CA GLU A 63 -2.86 -6.54 17.31
C GLU A 63 -2.79 -8.01 16.85
N ASN A 64 -2.14 -8.88 17.60
CA ASN A 64 -1.85 -10.26 17.20
C ASN A 64 -2.25 -11.32 18.23
N PHE A 65 -2.66 -10.89 19.42
CA PHE A 65 -2.87 -11.78 20.55
C PHE A 65 -3.94 -11.24 21.50
N ALA A 66 -4.72 -12.15 22.08
CA ALA A 66 -5.51 -11.85 23.26
C ALA A 66 -5.54 -13.05 24.21
N SER A 67 -5.71 -12.78 25.49
CA SER A 67 -5.90 -13.83 26.48
C SER A 67 -6.92 -13.46 27.54
N SER A 68 -7.54 -14.48 28.14
CA SER A 68 -8.44 -14.36 29.28
C SER A 68 -8.30 -15.60 30.16
N SER A 69 -8.29 -15.37 31.47
CA SER A 69 -8.34 -16.42 32.49
C SER A 69 -9.75 -16.53 33.05
N LEU A 70 -10.26 -17.76 33.05
CA LEU A 70 -11.57 -18.11 33.58
C LEU A 70 -11.39 -19.05 34.78
N THR A 71 -12.02 -18.71 35.90
CA THR A 71 -11.94 -19.50 37.13
C THR A 71 -13.26 -20.22 37.35
N CYS A 72 -13.20 -21.54 37.55
CA CYS A 72 -14.37 -22.34 37.88
C CYS A 72 -14.89 -21.98 39.28
N SER A 73 -16.16 -21.61 39.38
CA SER A 73 -16.83 -21.40 40.66
C SER A 73 -17.19 -22.73 41.34
N ASP A 74 -17.48 -22.68 42.63
CA ASP A 74 -17.93 -23.84 43.43
C ASP A 74 -19.21 -24.51 42.89
N VAL A 75 -19.95 -23.81 42.03
CA VAL A 75 -21.17 -24.28 41.36
C VAL A 75 -20.90 -24.87 39.96
N GLY A 76 -19.64 -25.05 39.58
CA GLY A 76 -19.24 -25.71 38.34
C GLY A 76 -19.28 -24.82 37.08
N HIS A 77 -19.35 -23.50 37.26
CA HIS A 77 -19.40 -22.54 36.16
C HIS A 77 -18.14 -21.69 36.10
N TYR A 78 -17.62 -21.47 34.90
CA TYR A 78 -16.49 -20.58 34.67
C TYR A 78 -16.89 -19.11 34.82
N THR A 79 -16.02 -18.34 35.47
CA THR A 79 -16.21 -16.91 35.70
C THR A 79 -14.99 -16.11 35.27
N SER A 80 -15.20 -14.91 34.74
CA SER A 80 -14.15 -13.94 34.39
C SER A 80 -14.60 -12.56 34.85
N PHE A 81 -13.77 -11.84 35.62
CA PHE A 81 -14.13 -10.56 36.25
C PHE A 81 -15.46 -10.55 37.02
N GLY A 82 -15.84 -11.70 37.62
CA GLY A 82 -17.12 -11.87 38.32
C GLY A 82 -18.34 -12.05 37.39
N LEU A 83 -18.13 -12.07 36.07
CA LEU A 83 -19.13 -12.44 35.07
C LEU A 83 -19.09 -13.94 34.82
N GLN A 84 -20.24 -14.50 34.46
CA GLN A 84 -20.39 -15.92 34.12
C GLN A 84 -20.72 -16.06 32.62
N PRO A 85 -19.71 -16.07 31.74
CA PRO A 85 -19.94 -16.18 30.31
C PRO A 85 -20.48 -17.58 29.94
N THR A 86 -21.43 -17.58 29.01
CA THR A 86 -22.07 -18.80 28.47
C THR A 86 -21.53 -19.16 27.09
N ASP A 87 -20.95 -18.19 26.38
CA ASP A 87 -20.19 -18.36 25.15
C ASP A 87 -18.90 -17.53 25.27
N VAL A 88 -17.78 -18.03 24.73
CA VAL A 88 -16.49 -17.33 24.66
C VAL A 88 -15.88 -17.50 23.27
N TRP A 89 -15.39 -16.41 22.67
CA TRP A 89 -14.77 -16.41 21.34
C TRP A 89 -13.73 -15.29 21.18
N CYS A 90 -12.97 -15.36 20.09
CA CYS A 90 -12.02 -14.33 19.67
C CYS A 90 -12.71 -13.31 18.76
N ASN A 91 -12.72 -12.05 19.15
CA ASN A 91 -13.18 -10.94 18.35
C ASN A 91 -12.03 -10.38 17.51
N THR A 92 -12.20 -10.47 16.20
CA THR A 92 -11.20 -10.08 15.17
C THR A 92 -11.83 -9.18 14.11
N HIS A 93 -12.89 -8.44 14.44
CA HIS A 93 -13.61 -7.63 13.45
C HIS A 93 -12.74 -6.53 12.82
N THR A 94 -11.64 -6.14 13.47
CA THR A 94 -10.66 -5.19 12.94
C THR A 94 -9.62 -5.84 12.05
N CYS A 95 -9.60 -7.16 11.93
CA CYS A 95 -8.61 -7.86 11.12
C CYS A 95 -8.93 -7.71 9.63
N THR A 96 -7.93 -7.30 8.87
CA THR A 96 -7.95 -7.24 7.42
C THR A 96 -6.80 -8.08 6.86
N PRO A 97 -6.93 -8.64 5.63
CA PRO A 97 -5.81 -9.32 5.00
C PRO A 97 -4.61 -8.38 4.92
N LYS A 98 -3.44 -8.82 5.38
CA LYS A 98 -2.19 -8.10 5.17
C LYS A 98 -2.03 -7.84 3.68
N PRO A 99 -1.66 -6.62 3.28
CA PRO A 99 -1.26 -6.35 1.91
C PRO A 99 -0.23 -7.39 1.47
N THR A 100 -0.48 -8.05 0.35
CA THR A 100 0.33 -9.17 -0.14
C THR A 100 1.67 -8.63 -0.64
N GLN A 101 2.66 -8.49 0.26
CA GLN A 101 4.02 -8.01 0.00
C GLN A 101 4.14 -6.57 -0.54
N PRO A 102 5.28 -5.89 -0.34
CA PRO A 102 5.57 -4.67 -1.08
C PRO A 102 5.61 -5.08 -2.56
N SER A 103 4.93 -4.34 -3.42
CA SER A 103 5.13 -4.43 -4.86
C SER A 103 6.62 -4.61 -5.12
N GLU A 104 7.03 -5.71 -5.76
CA GLU A 104 8.39 -5.81 -6.30
C GLU A 104 8.71 -4.44 -6.88
N LYS A 105 9.85 -3.86 -6.49
CA LYS A 105 10.18 -2.49 -6.82
C LYS A 105 10.33 -2.37 -8.35
N LYS A 106 9.21 -2.22 -9.07
CA LYS A 106 9.15 -2.17 -10.53
C LYS A 106 9.71 -0.86 -11.06
N CYS A 107 10.12 0.04 -10.16
CA CYS A 107 10.69 1.31 -10.54
C CYS A 107 12.02 1.17 -11.33
N SER A 108 12.65 0.00 -11.38
CA SER A 108 13.81 -0.27 -12.25
C SER A 108 13.43 -0.74 -13.66
N THR A 109 12.16 -1.08 -13.90
CA THR A 109 11.70 -1.79 -15.11
C THR A 109 11.00 -0.92 -16.14
N CYS A 110 10.74 0.36 -15.86
CA CYS A 110 10.14 1.25 -16.86
C CYS A 110 10.99 1.33 -18.14
N SER A 111 10.34 1.64 -19.25
CA SER A 111 11.00 2.03 -20.50
C SER A 111 10.26 3.22 -21.09
N MET A 112 11.02 4.19 -21.61
CA MET A 112 10.51 5.30 -22.41
C MET A 112 10.10 4.86 -23.82
N ASP A 113 10.48 3.64 -24.24
CA ASP A 113 10.04 3.04 -25.50
C ASP A 113 8.51 2.94 -25.52
N GLY A 114 7.89 3.55 -26.53
CA GLY A 114 6.43 3.60 -26.66
C GLY A 114 5.75 4.75 -25.89
N ILE A 115 6.47 5.45 -25.02
CA ILE A 115 6.03 6.70 -24.38
C ILE A 115 6.52 7.91 -25.16
N ILE A 116 7.80 7.91 -25.56
CA ILE A 116 8.33 8.98 -26.42
C ILE A 116 7.70 8.92 -27.80
N ARG A 117 7.27 10.08 -28.29
CA ARG A 117 6.75 10.25 -29.63
C ARG A 117 7.44 11.41 -30.34
N ASP A 118 7.94 11.12 -31.54
CA ASP A 118 8.30 12.14 -32.51
C ASP A 118 7.02 12.61 -33.24
N MET A 119 6.79 13.92 -33.24
CA MET A 119 5.65 14.54 -33.91
C MET A 119 5.94 14.86 -35.39
N GLY A 120 7.16 14.58 -35.88
CA GLY A 120 7.55 14.74 -37.27
C GLY A 120 7.82 16.19 -37.67
N VAL A 121 8.17 17.06 -36.71
CA VAL A 121 8.57 18.43 -36.99
C VAL A 121 10.05 18.42 -37.33
N GLU A 122 10.41 18.64 -38.59
CA GLU A 122 11.78 18.44 -39.12
C GLU A 122 12.91 19.14 -38.35
N VAL A 123 12.58 20.22 -37.63
CA VAL A 123 13.54 21.08 -36.95
C VAL A 123 13.57 20.87 -35.43
N ILE A 124 12.74 19.97 -34.90
CA ILE A 124 12.66 19.67 -33.47
C ILE A 124 13.07 18.22 -33.25
N PHE A 125 14.03 18.00 -32.37
CA PHE A 125 14.49 16.68 -31.99
C PHE A 125 14.09 16.37 -30.55
N VAL A 126 13.66 15.12 -30.33
CA VAL A 126 13.43 14.56 -29.01
C VAL A 126 14.48 13.48 -28.75
N ASN A 127 15.23 13.63 -27.67
CA ASN A 127 16.16 12.63 -27.16
C ASN A 127 15.81 12.29 -25.71
N TYR A 128 16.12 11.07 -25.28
CA TYR A 128 16.02 10.69 -23.88
C TYR A 128 17.18 9.82 -23.45
N GLU A 129 17.53 9.91 -22.17
CA GLU A 129 18.51 9.05 -21.52
C GLU A 129 17.90 8.46 -20.26
N GLU A 130 18.06 7.16 -20.07
CA GLU A 130 17.60 6.45 -18.88
C GLU A 130 18.79 6.08 -17.97
N TYR A 131 18.67 6.32 -16.68
CA TYR A 131 19.67 5.95 -15.68
C TYR A 131 19.02 5.62 -14.34
N GLU A 132 19.72 4.89 -13.47
CA GLU A 132 19.23 4.58 -12.13
C GLU A 132 19.66 5.63 -11.11
N ASN A 133 18.76 6.00 -10.21
CA ASN A 133 19.07 6.88 -9.08
C ASN A 133 19.64 6.09 -7.89
N SER A 134 19.99 6.79 -6.81
CA SER A 134 20.53 6.17 -5.59
C SER A 134 19.59 5.15 -4.93
N ASN A 135 18.30 5.20 -5.25
CA ASN A 135 17.30 4.28 -4.71
C ASN A 135 17.10 3.06 -5.63
N GLY A 136 17.85 2.94 -6.73
CA GLY A 136 17.68 1.87 -7.72
C GLY A 136 16.45 2.03 -8.60
N CYS A 137 15.84 3.22 -8.64
CA CYS A 137 14.74 3.52 -9.56
C CYS A 137 15.29 4.19 -10.82
N LYS A 138 14.71 3.82 -11.95
CA LYS A 138 15.02 4.42 -13.25
C LYS A 138 14.45 5.83 -13.33
N ILE A 139 15.26 6.75 -13.82
CA ILE A 139 14.91 8.12 -14.18
C ILE A 139 15.14 8.25 -15.68
N ALA A 140 14.22 8.94 -16.38
CA ALA A 140 14.40 9.34 -17.76
C ALA A 140 14.60 10.85 -17.84
N ASN A 141 15.71 11.27 -18.42
CA ASN A 141 15.96 12.67 -18.78
C ASN A 141 15.56 12.88 -20.24
N ILE A 142 14.52 13.69 -20.47
CA ILE A 142 13.98 13.98 -21.79
C ILE A 142 14.50 15.34 -22.21
N THR A 143 15.07 15.42 -23.41
CA THR A 143 15.60 16.67 -23.98
C THR A 143 14.99 16.93 -25.34
N CYS A 144 14.34 18.07 -25.46
CA CYS A 144 13.95 18.69 -26.72
C CYS A 144 15.05 19.63 -27.19
N SER A 145 15.40 19.59 -28.47
CA SER A 145 16.31 20.54 -29.08
C SER A 145 15.82 21.02 -30.44
N VAL A 146 16.29 22.20 -30.85
CA VAL A 146 16.01 22.79 -32.16
C VAL A 146 17.23 22.67 -33.06
N ALA A 147 17.01 22.35 -34.33
CA ALA A 147 18.06 22.26 -35.34
C ALA A 147 18.85 23.57 -35.50
N ASP A 148 20.14 23.43 -35.82
CA ASP A 148 21.00 24.57 -36.12
C ASP A 148 20.44 25.40 -37.27
N GLY A 149 20.61 26.72 -37.18
CA GLY A 149 20.05 27.65 -38.16
C GLY A 149 18.56 27.98 -37.98
N TRP A 150 17.87 27.44 -36.96
CA TRP A 150 16.49 27.77 -36.64
C TRP A 150 16.36 28.44 -35.28
N ASN A 151 15.37 29.33 -35.16
CA ASN A 151 14.93 29.95 -33.91
C ASN A 151 13.45 29.67 -33.72
N CYS A 152 13.10 29.06 -32.59
CA CYS A 152 11.72 28.83 -32.19
C CYS A 152 11.34 29.81 -31.08
N SER A 153 10.08 30.29 -31.10
CA SER A 153 9.58 31.26 -30.12
C SER A 153 9.52 30.68 -28.71
N ASP A 154 9.13 29.42 -28.61
CA ASP A 154 9.24 28.59 -27.42
C ASP A 154 9.59 27.16 -27.82
N LEU A 155 10.04 26.37 -26.85
CA LEU A 155 10.20 24.93 -26.96
C LEU A 155 9.65 24.28 -25.70
N SER A 156 8.81 23.28 -25.87
CA SER A 156 8.13 22.62 -24.75
C SER A 156 8.29 21.10 -24.81
N VAL A 157 8.46 20.50 -23.63
CA VAL A 157 8.20 19.09 -23.40
C VAL A 157 6.73 18.99 -23.01
N LYS A 158 5.93 18.28 -23.79
CA LYS A 158 4.51 18.06 -23.53
C LYS A 158 4.24 16.60 -23.24
N ALA A 159 3.20 16.34 -22.46
CA ALA A 159 2.80 14.99 -22.13
C ALA A 159 1.28 14.81 -22.15
N PHE A 160 0.84 13.62 -22.55
CA PHE A 160 -0.55 13.19 -22.45
C PHE A 160 -0.73 12.36 -21.18
N SER A 161 -1.56 12.84 -20.26
CA SER A 161 -1.88 12.16 -19.00
C SER A 161 -3.39 12.07 -18.88
N GLY A 162 -3.92 10.85 -18.79
CA GLY A 162 -5.37 10.60 -18.82
C GLY A 162 -6.02 11.09 -20.11
N ALA A 163 -6.79 12.18 -20.03
CA ALA A 163 -7.46 12.81 -21.17
C ALA A 163 -6.91 14.21 -21.51
N ALA A 164 -5.83 14.65 -20.85
CA ALA A 164 -5.31 16.00 -20.95
C ALA A 164 -3.88 16.05 -21.52
N VAL A 165 -3.61 17.10 -22.28
CA VAL A 165 -2.25 17.49 -22.69
C VAL A 165 -1.71 18.49 -21.68
N ASN A 166 -0.53 18.22 -21.13
CA ASN A 166 0.12 19.05 -20.13
C ASN A 166 1.47 19.53 -20.66
N ASP A 167 1.79 20.80 -20.42
CA ASP A 167 3.16 21.30 -20.56
C ASP A 167 3.96 20.85 -19.34
N ILE A 168 4.95 20.00 -19.56
CA ILE A 168 5.87 19.56 -18.51
C ILE A 168 6.90 20.65 -18.22
N THR A 169 7.56 21.09 -19.28
CA THR A 169 8.51 22.19 -19.26
C THR A 169 8.28 23.03 -20.50
N ARG A 170 8.37 24.36 -20.36
CA ARG A 170 8.39 25.28 -21.48
C ARG A 170 9.53 26.27 -21.31
N GLN A 171 10.34 26.40 -22.34
CA GLN A 171 11.45 27.37 -22.39
C GLN A 171 11.18 28.39 -23.48
N TYR A 172 11.42 29.66 -23.17
CA TYR A 172 11.28 30.77 -24.11
C TYR A 172 12.66 31.18 -24.60
N ILE A 173 12.82 31.36 -25.92
CA ILE A 173 14.06 31.88 -26.54
C ILE A 173 15.28 30.93 -26.39
N GLN A 174 15.08 29.72 -25.84
CA GLN A 174 16.12 28.70 -25.76
C GLN A 174 15.91 27.64 -26.84
N ASN A 175 17.01 27.15 -27.40
CA ASN A 175 16.99 26.04 -28.38
C ASN A 175 16.92 24.67 -27.70
N PHE A 176 16.70 24.63 -26.39
CA PHE A 176 16.58 23.39 -25.62
C PHE A 176 15.50 23.52 -24.54
N ALA A 177 14.84 22.40 -24.25
CA ALA A 177 13.93 22.24 -23.12
C ALA A 177 14.11 20.82 -22.60
N GLY A 178 14.06 20.62 -21.29
CA GLY A 178 14.23 19.29 -20.72
C GLY A 178 13.41 19.06 -19.47
N SER A 179 13.22 17.78 -19.15
CA SER A 179 12.54 17.37 -17.92
C SER A 179 12.94 15.96 -17.49
N PHE A 180 12.67 15.63 -16.23
CA PHE A 180 12.99 14.34 -15.63
C PHE A 180 11.70 13.60 -15.24
N LEU A 181 11.55 12.38 -15.72
CA LEU A 181 10.48 11.49 -15.29
C LEU A 181 11.07 10.43 -14.37
N THR A 182 10.38 10.12 -13.28
CA THR A 182 10.81 9.09 -12.31
C THR A 182 9.90 7.88 -12.44
N CYS A 183 10.49 6.70 -12.61
CA CYS A 183 9.74 5.46 -12.61
C CYS A 183 9.25 5.14 -11.19
N THR A 184 7.99 4.79 -11.05
CA THR A 184 7.34 4.42 -9.79
C THR A 184 7.23 2.90 -9.63
N ASP A 185 6.90 2.45 -8.43
CA ASP A 185 6.82 1.01 -8.09
C ASP A 185 5.66 0.27 -8.78
N ASP A 186 4.76 1.01 -9.45
CA ASP A 186 3.76 0.47 -10.37
C ASP A 186 4.30 0.15 -11.77
N GLY A 187 5.57 0.50 -12.05
CA GLY A 187 6.22 0.31 -13.34
C GLY A 187 5.85 1.36 -14.39
N GLN A 188 5.40 2.55 -13.97
CA GLN A 188 5.11 3.68 -14.85
C GLN A 188 6.05 4.85 -14.58
N TYR A 189 6.30 5.67 -15.60
CA TYR A 189 6.98 6.94 -15.41
C TYR A 189 6.00 7.99 -14.89
N THR A 190 6.43 8.78 -13.92
CA THR A 190 5.68 9.91 -13.37
C THR A 190 6.50 11.19 -13.38
N ILE A 191 5.79 12.31 -13.40
CA ILE A 191 6.36 13.63 -13.17
C ILE A 191 5.36 14.46 -12.38
N LEU A 192 5.78 14.94 -11.20
CA LEU A 192 4.87 15.53 -10.21
C LEU A 192 3.70 14.56 -9.95
N ASP A 193 2.46 15.02 -10.13
CA ASP A 193 1.24 14.21 -9.96
C ASP A 193 0.70 13.64 -11.29
N LEU A 194 1.52 13.63 -12.35
CA LEU A 194 1.14 13.16 -13.69
C LEU A 194 1.76 11.79 -13.99
N SER A 195 0.95 10.89 -14.55
CA SER A 195 1.37 9.61 -15.12
C SER A 195 1.26 9.67 -16.66
N PRO A 196 2.28 10.19 -17.36
CA PRO A 196 2.25 10.35 -18.80
C PRO A 196 2.21 9.00 -19.53
N THR A 197 1.34 8.93 -20.54
CA THR A 197 1.26 7.80 -21.49
C THR A 197 1.95 8.11 -22.81
N LEU A 198 2.12 9.39 -23.13
CA LEU A 198 2.88 9.88 -24.28
C LEU A 198 3.63 11.15 -23.87
N VAL A 199 4.85 11.32 -24.38
CA VAL A 199 5.66 12.54 -24.22
C VAL A 199 6.28 12.93 -25.55
N TRP A 200 6.27 14.21 -25.88
CA TRP A 200 6.84 14.73 -27.12
C TRP A 200 7.36 16.16 -26.95
N CYS A 201 8.10 16.61 -27.96
CA CYS A 201 8.54 17.99 -28.08
C CYS A 201 7.60 18.78 -28.98
N ASP A 202 7.26 19.99 -28.58
CA ASP A 202 6.39 20.88 -29.36
C ASP A 202 6.94 22.30 -29.37
N SER A 203 6.81 22.95 -30.54
CA SER A 203 7.03 24.37 -30.72
C SER A 203 6.04 24.89 -31.77
N PRO A 204 5.22 25.91 -31.45
CA PRO A 204 4.19 26.41 -32.34
C PRO A 204 4.75 27.27 -33.49
N ILE A 205 5.92 27.90 -33.31
CA ILE A 205 6.49 28.82 -34.30
C ILE A 205 8.01 28.70 -34.31
N CYS A 206 8.55 28.23 -35.43
CA CYS A 206 9.97 28.18 -35.73
C CYS A 206 10.26 28.89 -37.06
N THR A 207 11.33 29.68 -37.08
CA THR A 207 11.78 30.43 -38.26
C THR A 207 13.29 30.25 -38.45
N PRO A 208 13.79 30.25 -39.69
CA PRO A 208 15.23 30.29 -39.94
C PRO A 208 15.85 31.53 -39.28
N LYS A 209 17.06 31.37 -38.71
CA LYS A 209 17.84 32.47 -38.18
C LYS A 209 18.20 33.44 -39.32
N PRO A 210 18.21 34.76 -39.06
CA PRO A 210 18.74 35.71 -40.02
C PRO A 210 20.21 35.37 -40.31
N ALA A 211 20.60 35.46 -41.59
CA ALA A 211 21.98 35.29 -42.05
C ALA A 211 22.91 36.40 -41.55
#